data_AF-A0A933SH98-F1
#
_entry.id   AF-A0A933SH98-F1
#
_cell.length_a   1.000
_cell.length_b   1.000
_cell.length_c   1.000
_cell.angle_alpha   90.00
_cell.angle_beta   90.00
_cell.angle_gamma   90.00
#
_symmetry.space_group_name_H-M   'P 1'
#
loop_
_entity.id
_entity.type
_entity.pdbx_description
1 polymer ?
#
loop_
_entity_poly.entity_id
_entity_poly.type
_entity_poly.pdbx_seq_one_letter_code
_entity_poly.pdbx_strand_id
1 'polypeptide(L)'
;MKRLFGALLLFLLAACASGGQDAAQAPLPEPEDRMAERGDEYLQMGDVKEAKHRYELALKITMKNDDQPRNAAIALRLARVALLERDYELARAYLDSAKLVAQKEGLDGLAADAALTESSLLVETGKPADAVKLLQSQKGGNAAAVANALGMAEAAQNNMAAAKGYFEQSLSAATSAKDIAAQSSARVNLAQALLRMNDPDGALAHLKAALELDKEAKAAVAIGETLHLIGRTYEAKKDYDNAAYFYRRALMVNSQTGMPGRTDADKIAAQRVQALRAGQPQ
;
A
#
# COMPACT_ATOMS: atom_id res chain seq x y z
N MET A 1 -40.81 -48.26 17.77
CA MET A 1 -41.87 -47.82 18.70
C MET A 1 -41.16 -47.08 19.83
N LYS A 2 -41.23 -45.74 19.87
CA LYS A 2 -42.07 -44.94 20.82
C LYS A 2 -41.62 -45.19 22.27
N ARG A 3 -41.20 -44.22 23.09
CA ARG A 3 -41.66 -42.84 23.28
C ARG A 3 -40.71 -42.14 24.30
N LEU A 4 -40.30 -40.88 24.10
CA LEU A 4 -40.78 -39.65 24.80
C LEU A 4 -40.42 -39.62 26.32
N PHE A 5 -39.96 -38.56 27.00
CA PHE A 5 -40.09 -37.10 26.87
C PHE A 5 -39.22 -36.35 27.92
N GLY A 6 -38.89 -35.08 27.65
CA GLY A 6 -38.76 -33.96 28.61
C GLY A 6 -37.51 -33.90 29.52
N ALA A 7 -37.04 -32.75 30.00
CA ALA A 7 -37.46 -31.37 29.81
C ALA A 7 -36.31 -30.42 30.24
N LEU A 8 -36.41 -29.19 29.72
CA LEU A 8 -35.76 -27.95 30.14
C LEU A 8 -35.71 -27.79 31.69
N LEU A 9 -34.63 -27.24 32.26
CA LEU A 9 -34.66 -26.04 33.12
C LEU A 9 -33.26 -25.66 33.64
N LEU A 10 -32.91 -24.39 33.49
CA LEU A 10 -31.93 -23.66 34.30
C LEU A 10 -32.30 -23.76 35.79
N PHE A 11 -31.31 -23.82 36.68
CA PHE A 11 -31.25 -22.90 37.83
C PHE A 11 -29.82 -22.77 38.37
N LEU A 12 -29.46 -21.51 38.62
CA LEU A 12 -28.29 -21.01 39.32
C LEU A 12 -28.16 -21.60 40.74
N LEU A 13 -26.93 -21.85 41.18
CA LEU A 13 -26.51 -21.58 42.56
C LEU A 13 -25.12 -20.94 42.58
N ALA A 14 -25.07 -19.71 43.06
CA ALA A 14 -23.88 -19.01 43.50
C ALA A 14 -23.60 -19.34 44.97
N ALA A 15 -22.32 -19.49 45.37
CA ALA A 15 -21.82 -19.09 46.69
C ALA A 15 -20.27 -19.15 46.75
N CYS A 16 -19.69 -17.96 46.59
CA CYS A 16 -18.60 -17.34 47.37
C CYS A 16 -17.29 -18.08 47.73
N ALA A 17 -16.23 -17.60 47.05
CA ALA A 17 -15.03 -16.94 47.61
C ALA A 17 -13.97 -17.77 48.36
N SER A 18 -12.79 -17.89 47.76
CA SER A 18 -11.61 -17.14 48.23
C SER A 18 -10.42 -17.27 47.28
N GLY A 19 -9.78 -16.14 46.97
CA GLY A 19 -8.34 -16.06 46.74
C GLY A 19 -7.82 -16.28 45.32
N GLY A 20 -7.44 -15.18 44.67
CA GLY A 20 -6.18 -15.14 43.94
C GLY A 20 -6.25 -15.33 42.42
N GLN A 21 -5.85 -14.26 41.74
CA GLN A 21 -5.53 -14.17 40.32
C GLN A 21 -6.76 -14.17 39.41
N ASP A 22 -7.14 -12.96 38.99
CA ASP A 22 -7.74 -12.72 37.68
C ASP A 22 -6.92 -13.50 36.65
N ALA A 23 -7.38 -14.71 36.34
CA ALA A 23 -7.05 -15.35 35.09
C ALA A 23 -7.61 -14.39 34.04
N ALA A 24 -6.75 -13.49 33.58
CA ALA A 24 -7.01 -12.66 32.41
C ALA A 24 -7.57 -13.62 31.37
N GLN A 25 -8.90 -13.56 31.16
CA GLN A 25 -9.52 -14.23 30.04
C GLN A 25 -8.69 -13.77 28.85
N ALA A 26 -7.98 -14.71 28.22
CA ALA A 26 -7.26 -14.40 27.00
C ALA A 26 -8.23 -13.60 26.13
N PRO A 27 -7.87 -12.37 25.70
CA PRO A 27 -8.80 -11.53 24.97
C PRO A 27 -9.42 -12.39 23.89
N LEU A 28 -10.77 -12.40 23.83
CA LEU A 28 -11.52 -13.14 22.81
C LEU A 28 -10.76 -12.95 21.49
N PRO A 29 -10.48 -14.05 20.75
CA PRO A 29 -9.66 -13.95 19.55
C PRO A 29 -10.21 -12.80 18.72
N GLU A 30 -9.36 -11.81 18.50
CA GLU A 30 -9.74 -10.60 17.79
C GLU A 30 -10.42 -11.01 16.49
N PRO A 31 -11.61 -10.46 16.15
CA PRO A 31 -12.28 -10.85 14.92
C PRO A 31 -11.31 -10.73 13.73
N GLU A 32 -11.30 -11.72 12.85
CA GLU A 32 -10.39 -11.80 11.71
C GLU A 32 -10.42 -10.52 10.86
N ASP A 33 -11.59 -9.88 10.71
CA ASP A 33 -11.76 -8.62 9.99
C ASP A 33 -10.98 -7.49 10.67
N ARG A 34 -11.02 -7.43 12.00
CA ARG A 34 -10.27 -6.45 12.79
C ARG A 34 -8.76 -6.71 12.73
N MET A 35 -8.34 -7.97 12.64
CA MET A 35 -6.93 -8.30 12.41
C MET A 35 -6.48 -7.80 11.02
N ALA A 36 -7.28 -8.01 9.98
CA ALA A 36 -6.97 -7.50 8.64
C ALA A 36 -6.95 -5.96 8.60
N GLU A 37 -7.91 -5.29 9.22
CA GLU A 37 -7.93 -3.82 9.34
C GLU A 37 -6.68 -3.29 10.03
N ARG A 38 -6.26 -3.91 11.15
CA ARG A 38 -4.98 -3.56 11.79
C ARG A 38 -3.78 -3.81 10.89
N GLY A 39 -3.81 -4.86 10.09
CA GLY A 39 -2.78 -5.10 9.09
C GLY A 39 -2.69 -3.95 8.09
N ASP A 40 -3.84 -3.43 7.63
CA ASP A 40 -3.91 -2.28 6.72
C ASP A 40 -3.36 -1.01 7.42
N GLU A 41 -3.68 -0.80 8.71
CA GLU A 41 -3.14 0.30 9.53
C GLU A 41 -1.61 0.21 9.68
N TYR A 42 -1.07 -0.97 9.99
CA TYR A 42 0.38 -1.17 10.10
C TYR A 42 1.09 -0.94 8.77
N LEU A 43 0.51 -1.35 7.63
CA LEU A 43 1.04 -0.99 6.32
C LEU A 43 1.08 0.52 6.09
N GLN A 44 0.03 1.24 6.50
CA GLN A 44 0.00 2.71 6.40
C GLN A 44 1.09 3.37 7.26
N MET A 45 1.45 2.76 8.40
CA MET A 45 2.57 3.19 9.24
C MET A 45 3.95 2.75 8.72
N GLY A 46 3.96 1.89 7.71
CA GLY A 46 5.17 1.30 7.13
C GLY A 46 5.72 0.11 7.91
N ASP A 47 4.99 -0.41 8.90
CA ASP A 47 5.36 -1.64 9.62
C ASP A 47 4.89 -2.87 8.86
N VAL A 48 5.64 -3.19 7.79
CA VAL A 48 5.34 -4.31 6.88
C VAL A 48 5.35 -5.65 7.63
N LYS A 49 6.23 -5.78 8.63
CA LYS A 49 6.38 -7.01 9.41
C LYS A 49 5.14 -7.27 10.27
N GLU A 50 4.69 -6.26 11.01
CA GLU A 50 3.51 -6.41 11.85
C GLU A 50 2.25 -6.57 10.99
N ALA A 51 2.15 -5.85 9.86
CA ALA A 51 1.06 -6.05 8.91
C ALA A 51 0.96 -7.49 8.42
N LYS A 52 2.09 -8.07 7.98
CA LYS A 52 2.19 -9.47 7.57
C LYS A 52 1.69 -10.41 8.66
N HIS A 53 2.18 -10.20 9.88
CA HIS A 53 1.81 -11.02 11.04
C HIS A 53 0.30 -11.00 11.28
N ARG A 54 -0.34 -9.82 11.21
CA ARG A 54 -1.79 -9.67 11.37
C ARG A 54 -2.57 -10.41 10.28
N TYR A 55 -2.15 -10.30 9.02
CA TYR A 55 -2.79 -11.03 7.92
C TYR A 55 -2.63 -12.54 8.04
N GLU A 56 -1.47 -13.03 8.45
CA GLU A 56 -1.25 -14.48 8.67
C GLU A 56 -2.15 -15.03 9.78
N LEU A 57 -2.34 -14.26 10.86
CA LEU A 57 -3.28 -14.63 11.93
C LEU A 57 -4.74 -14.62 11.43
N ALA A 58 -5.14 -13.59 10.68
CA ALA A 58 -6.47 -13.51 10.10
C ALA A 58 -6.73 -14.69 9.14
N LEU A 59 -5.78 -14.99 8.25
CA LEU A 59 -5.87 -16.09 7.30
C LEU A 59 -6.02 -17.44 8.01
N LYS A 60 -5.28 -17.65 9.11
CA LYS A 60 -5.37 -18.89 9.91
C LYS A 60 -6.76 -19.09 10.50
N ILE A 61 -7.47 -18.02 10.86
CA ILE A 61 -8.83 -18.09 11.39
C ILE A 61 -9.82 -18.36 10.26
N THR A 62 -9.77 -17.61 9.17
CA THR A 62 -10.69 -17.78 8.03
C THR A 62 -10.53 -19.13 7.34
N MET A 63 -9.32 -19.70 7.34
CA MET A 63 -9.09 -21.07 6.86
C MET A 63 -9.75 -22.12 7.74
N LYS A 64 -9.79 -21.93 9.06
CA LYS A 64 -10.51 -22.84 9.98
C LYS A 64 -12.02 -22.75 9.84
N ASN A 65 -12.52 -21.59 9.42
CA ASN A 65 -13.94 -21.31 9.24
C ASN A 65 -14.43 -21.65 7.81
N ASP A 66 -13.55 -22.16 6.94
CA ASP A 66 -13.84 -22.45 5.52
C ASP A 66 -14.39 -21.24 4.73
N ASP A 67 -14.09 -20.01 5.15
CA ASP A 67 -14.53 -18.78 4.47
C ASP A 67 -13.62 -18.48 3.27
N GLN A 68 -13.92 -19.10 2.13
CA GLN A 68 -13.13 -18.97 0.91
C GLN A 68 -13.02 -17.50 0.42
N PRO A 69 -14.11 -16.71 0.32
CA PRO A 69 -14.02 -15.31 -0.08
C PRO A 69 -13.07 -14.49 0.81
N ARG A 70 -13.15 -14.63 2.14
CA ARG A 70 -12.24 -13.91 3.05
C ARG A 70 -10.81 -14.42 2.97
N ASN A 71 -10.61 -15.74 2.85
CA ASN A 71 -9.28 -16.32 2.64
C ASN A 71 -8.60 -15.68 1.43
N ALA A 72 -9.33 -15.54 0.32
CA ALA A 72 -8.84 -14.94 -0.91
C ALA A 72 -8.52 -13.44 -0.76
N ALA A 73 -9.38 -12.69 -0.06
CA ALA A 73 -9.14 -11.28 0.22
C ALA A 73 -7.90 -11.04 1.11
N ILE A 74 -7.67 -11.91 2.11
CA ILE A 74 -6.48 -11.83 2.98
C ILE A 74 -5.23 -12.30 2.23
N ALA A 75 -5.34 -13.39 1.44
CA ALA A 75 -4.26 -13.84 0.57
C ALA A 75 -3.82 -12.71 -0.38
N LEU A 76 -4.74 -11.96 -0.96
CA LEU A 76 -4.39 -10.84 -1.82
C LEU A 76 -3.62 -9.72 -1.09
N ARG A 77 -3.94 -9.45 0.18
CA ARG A 77 -3.14 -8.53 1.02
C ARG A 77 -1.74 -9.07 1.28
N LEU A 78 -1.61 -10.37 1.57
CA LEU A 78 -0.32 -11.04 1.73
C LEU A 78 0.50 -11.05 0.43
N ALA A 79 -0.13 -11.16 -0.74
CA ALA A 79 0.55 -11.04 -2.02
C ALA A 79 1.19 -9.65 -2.18
N ARG A 80 0.48 -8.58 -1.80
CA ARG A 80 1.00 -7.20 -1.81
C ARG A 80 2.15 -7.02 -0.82
N VAL A 81 2.06 -7.61 0.37
CA VAL A 81 3.16 -7.63 1.35
C VAL A 81 4.38 -8.37 0.79
N ALA A 82 4.20 -9.54 0.19
CA ALA A 82 5.28 -10.30 -0.42
C ALA A 82 5.95 -9.53 -1.57
N LEU A 83 5.20 -8.74 -2.36
CA LEU A 83 5.77 -7.81 -3.34
C LEU A 83 6.67 -6.75 -2.69
N LEU A 84 6.26 -6.16 -1.55
CA LEU A 84 7.08 -5.20 -0.82
C LEU A 84 8.38 -5.84 -0.29
N GLU A 85 8.30 -7.10 0.12
CA GLU A 85 9.46 -7.90 0.55
C GLU A 85 10.30 -8.44 -0.63
N ARG A 86 9.84 -8.25 -1.88
CA ARG A 86 10.41 -8.80 -3.11
C ARG A 86 10.45 -10.34 -3.16
N ASP A 87 9.59 -10.99 -2.38
CA ASP A 87 9.34 -12.43 -2.48
C ASP A 87 8.30 -12.68 -3.58
N TYR A 88 8.77 -12.64 -4.83
CA TYR A 88 7.91 -12.74 -6.01
C TYR A 88 7.25 -14.12 -6.17
N GLU A 89 7.87 -15.18 -5.63
CA GLU A 89 7.31 -16.53 -5.63
C GLU A 89 6.14 -16.62 -4.66
N LEU A 90 6.31 -16.12 -3.43
CA LEU A 90 5.24 -16.09 -2.44
C LEU A 90 4.10 -15.15 -2.88
N ALA A 91 4.42 -13.99 -3.47
CA ALA A 91 3.43 -13.08 -4.02
C ALA A 91 2.57 -13.77 -5.09
N ARG A 92 3.20 -14.53 -5.99
CA ARG A 92 2.49 -15.30 -7.04
C ARG A 92 1.59 -16.37 -6.44
N ALA A 93 2.09 -17.13 -5.46
CA ALA A 93 1.30 -18.19 -4.81
C ALA A 93 0.01 -17.65 -4.16
N TYR A 94 0.11 -16.56 -3.41
CA TYR A 94 -1.06 -15.92 -2.80
C TYR A 94 -2.02 -15.33 -3.84
N LEU A 95 -1.48 -14.72 -4.88
CA LEU A 95 -2.26 -14.13 -5.98
C LEU A 95 -3.03 -15.20 -6.76
N ASP A 96 -2.39 -16.33 -7.09
CA ASP A 96 -3.03 -17.43 -7.83
C ASP A 96 -4.18 -18.04 -7.01
N SER A 97 -3.98 -18.19 -5.70
CA SER A 97 -5.03 -18.62 -4.76
C SER A 97 -6.21 -17.64 -4.77
N ALA A 98 -5.95 -16.34 -4.65
CA ALA A 98 -6.99 -15.30 -4.63
C ALA A 98 -7.78 -15.24 -5.95
N LYS A 99 -7.08 -15.33 -7.10
CA LYS A 99 -7.69 -15.34 -8.43
C LYS A 99 -8.60 -16.54 -8.65
N LEU A 100 -8.17 -17.73 -8.21
CA LEU A 100 -8.95 -18.95 -8.33
C LEU A 100 -10.29 -18.84 -7.60
N VAL A 101 -10.26 -18.35 -6.35
CA VAL A 101 -11.48 -18.15 -5.57
C VAL A 101 -12.35 -17.04 -6.19
N ALA A 102 -11.76 -15.92 -6.58
CA ALA A 102 -12.49 -14.82 -7.21
C ALA A 102 -13.25 -15.29 -8.46
N GLN A 103 -12.62 -16.12 -9.30
CA GLN A 103 -13.26 -16.69 -10.48
C GLN A 103 -14.38 -17.66 -10.11
N LYS A 104 -14.12 -18.58 -9.16
CA LYS A 104 -15.09 -19.61 -8.76
C LYS A 104 -16.35 -19.01 -8.14
N GLU A 105 -16.17 -17.98 -7.32
CA GLU A 105 -17.25 -17.34 -6.54
C GLU A 105 -17.83 -16.10 -7.24
N GLY A 106 -17.33 -15.73 -8.43
CA GLY A 106 -17.84 -14.58 -9.19
C GLY A 106 -17.58 -13.22 -8.52
N LEU A 107 -16.44 -13.07 -7.83
CA LEU A 107 -16.09 -11.88 -7.06
C LEU A 107 -15.37 -10.84 -7.94
N ASP A 108 -16.12 -10.13 -8.78
CA ASP A 108 -15.56 -9.17 -9.76
C ASP A 108 -14.64 -8.11 -9.14
N GLY A 109 -15.00 -7.59 -7.95
CA GLY A 109 -14.17 -6.62 -7.24
C GLY A 109 -12.81 -7.21 -6.81
N LEU A 110 -12.82 -8.43 -6.28
CA LEU A 110 -11.59 -9.13 -5.88
C LEU A 110 -10.76 -9.51 -7.11
N ALA A 111 -11.39 -9.89 -8.22
CA ALA A 111 -10.71 -10.15 -9.47
C ALA A 111 -10.00 -8.89 -10.02
N ALA A 112 -10.64 -7.72 -9.93
CA ALA A 112 -10.01 -6.46 -10.31
C ALA A 112 -8.82 -6.09 -9.40
N ASP A 113 -8.96 -6.27 -8.09
CA ASP A 113 -7.88 -6.05 -7.14
C ASP A 113 -6.71 -7.02 -7.32
N ALA A 114 -7.01 -8.26 -7.72
CA ALA A 114 -6.02 -9.27 -8.09
C ALA A 114 -5.30 -8.87 -9.37
N ALA A 115 -5.99 -8.41 -10.40
CA ALA A 115 -5.38 -7.91 -11.64
C ALA A 115 -4.44 -6.72 -11.40
N LEU A 116 -4.80 -5.79 -10.50
CA LEU A 116 -3.91 -4.71 -10.08
C LEU A 116 -2.63 -5.24 -9.43
N THR A 117 -2.77 -6.21 -8.52
CA THR A 117 -1.62 -6.81 -7.82
C THR A 117 -0.73 -7.62 -8.78
N GLU A 118 -1.34 -8.34 -9.71
CA GLU A 118 -0.65 -9.06 -10.79
C GLU A 118 0.11 -8.11 -11.71
N SER A 119 -0.48 -6.97 -12.06
CA SER A 119 0.18 -5.96 -12.89
C SER A 119 1.46 -5.43 -12.22
N SER A 120 1.44 -5.21 -10.90
CA SER A 120 2.63 -4.83 -10.13
C SER A 120 3.69 -5.93 -10.14
N LEU A 121 3.29 -7.20 -9.95
CA LEU A 121 4.20 -8.35 -10.04
C LEU A 121 4.84 -8.45 -11.43
N LEU A 122 4.06 -8.25 -12.50
CA LEU A 122 4.55 -8.26 -13.87
C LEU A 122 5.56 -7.14 -14.12
N VAL A 123 5.30 -5.92 -13.63
CA VAL A 123 6.26 -4.80 -13.73
C VAL A 123 7.57 -5.13 -13.01
N GLU A 124 7.50 -5.58 -11.75
CA GLU A 124 8.67 -5.93 -10.93
C GLU A 124 9.49 -7.09 -11.51
N THR A 125 8.84 -8.02 -12.21
CA THR A 125 9.49 -9.17 -12.86
C THR A 125 9.88 -8.90 -14.32
N GLY A 126 9.88 -7.64 -14.75
CA GLY A 126 10.40 -7.23 -16.07
C GLY A 126 9.45 -7.49 -17.25
N LYS A 127 8.14 -7.63 -16.98
CA LYS A 127 7.08 -7.86 -17.98
C LYS A 127 6.03 -6.74 -18.02
N PRO A 128 6.40 -5.46 -18.10
CA PRO A 128 5.44 -4.37 -18.04
C PRO A 128 4.47 -4.31 -19.23
N ALA A 129 4.86 -4.83 -20.41
CA ALA A 129 3.96 -4.92 -21.56
C ALA A 129 2.77 -5.88 -21.31
N ASP A 130 3.00 -6.97 -20.56
CA ASP A 130 1.94 -7.90 -20.18
C ASP A 130 1.03 -7.28 -19.11
N ALA A 131 1.59 -6.46 -18.21
CA ALA A 131 0.82 -5.69 -17.25
C ALA A 131 -0.15 -4.71 -17.94
N VAL A 132 0.30 -4.01 -18.98
CA VAL A 132 -0.58 -3.13 -19.78
C VAL A 132 -1.71 -3.92 -20.42
N LYS A 133 -1.41 -5.05 -21.10
CA LYS A 133 -2.43 -5.89 -21.73
C LYS A 133 -3.46 -6.39 -20.73
N LEU A 134 -3.01 -6.86 -19.57
CA LEU A 134 -3.87 -7.33 -18.48
C LEU A 134 -4.84 -6.22 -18.05
N LEU A 135 -4.31 -5.04 -17.72
CA LEU A 135 -5.10 -3.92 -17.22
C LEU A 135 -6.05 -3.34 -18.28
N GLN A 136 -5.68 -3.33 -19.56
CA GLN A 136 -6.58 -2.91 -20.65
C GLN A 136 -7.74 -3.88 -20.87
N SER A 137 -7.53 -5.18 -20.55
CA SER A 137 -8.58 -6.19 -20.63
C SER A 137 -9.46 -6.25 -19.37
N GLN A 138 -9.04 -5.61 -18.27
CA GLN A 138 -9.75 -5.62 -17.01
C GLN A 138 -11.07 -4.86 -17.13
N LYS A 139 -12.16 -5.51 -16.73
CA LYS A 139 -13.48 -4.89 -16.61
C LYS A 139 -13.76 -4.55 -15.15
N GLY A 140 -14.31 -3.37 -14.90
CA GLY A 140 -14.62 -2.91 -13.54
C GLY A 140 -13.38 -2.62 -12.71
N GLY A 141 -13.58 -2.48 -11.39
CA GLY A 141 -12.54 -2.05 -10.45
C GLY A 141 -12.47 -0.53 -10.28
N ASN A 142 -11.57 -0.09 -9.39
CA ASN A 142 -11.34 1.32 -9.14
C ASN A 142 -10.62 1.95 -10.34
N ALA A 143 -11.32 2.79 -11.10
CA ALA A 143 -10.80 3.45 -12.30
C ALA A 143 -9.52 4.26 -12.04
N ALA A 144 -9.42 4.91 -10.86
CA ALA A 144 -8.21 5.65 -10.50
C ALA A 144 -7.02 4.70 -10.30
N ALA A 145 -7.23 3.57 -9.63
CA ALA A 145 -6.18 2.57 -9.41
C ALA A 145 -5.73 1.89 -10.70
N VAL A 146 -6.66 1.52 -11.58
CA VAL A 146 -6.34 0.92 -12.90
C VAL A 146 -5.54 1.89 -13.76
N ALA A 147 -5.98 3.14 -13.87
CA ALA A 147 -5.25 4.16 -14.61
C ALA A 147 -3.85 4.41 -14.00
N ASN A 148 -3.72 4.42 -12.67
CA ASN A 148 -2.43 4.58 -12.03
C ASN A 148 -1.48 3.41 -12.36
N ALA A 149 -1.97 2.18 -12.29
CA ALA A 149 -1.20 0.98 -12.60
C ALA A 149 -0.78 0.91 -14.08
N LEU A 150 -1.66 1.32 -15.01
CA LEU A 150 -1.32 1.50 -16.42
C LEU A 150 -0.20 2.52 -16.60
N GLY A 151 -0.28 3.66 -15.91
CA GLY A 151 0.76 4.67 -15.93
C GLY A 151 2.11 4.15 -15.42
N MET A 152 2.11 3.35 -14.35
CA MET A 152 3.32 2.71 -13.82
C MET A 152 3.92 1.72 -14.82
N ALA A 153 3.09 0.89 -15.47
CA ALA A 153 3.54 -0.08 -16.46
C ALA A 153 4.08 0.59 -17.73
N GLU A 154 3.47 1.68 -18.21
CA GLU A 154 4.02 2.49 -19.31
C GLU A 154 5.33 3.18 -18.93
N ALA A 155 5.43 3.69 -17.70
CA ALA A 155 6.66 4.28 -17.21
C ALA A 155 7.80 3.25 -17.13
N ALA A 156 7.51 2.01 -16.74
CA ALA A 156 8.48 0.92 -16.74
C ALA A 156 8.94 0.52 -18.16
N GLN A 157 8.12 0.79 -19.19
CA GLN A 157 8.49 0.66 -20.61
C GLN A 157 9.21 1.91 -21.16
N ASN A 158 9.50 2.89 -20.32
CA ASN A 158 10.05 4.19 -20.70
C ASN A 158 9.11 5.06 -21.58
N ASN A 159 7.82 4.73 -21.66
CA ASN A 159 6.81 5.47 -22.40
C ASN A 159 6.24 6.62 -21.57
N MET A 160 7.06 7.62 -21.24
CA MET A 160 6.71 8.67 -20.27
C MET A 160 5.48 9.52 -20.68
N ALA A 161 5.26 9.73 -21.98
CA ALA A 161 4.09 10.46 -22.46
C ALA A 161 2.78 9.70 -22.19
N ALA A 162 2.76 8.39 -22.45
CA ALA A 162 1.61 7.53 -22.15
C ALA A 162 1.41 7.42 -20.63
N ALA A 163 2.50 7.24 -19.87
CA ALA A 163 2.47 7.19 -18.41
C ALA A 163 1.83 8.46 -17.82
N LYS A 164 2.26 9.65 -18.28
CA LYS A 164 1.68 10.93 -17.88
C LYS A 164 0.17 10.97 -18.15
N GLY A 165 -0.27 10.60 -19.35
CA GLY A 165 -1.69 10.59 -19.71
C GLY A 165 -2.52 9.67 -18.80
N TYR A 166 -2.00 8.50 -18.46
CA TYR A 166 -2.66 7.59 -17.52
C TYR A 166 -2.68 8.09 -16.08
N PHE A 167 -1.61 8.73 -15.60
CA PHE A 167 -1.63 9.35 -14.28
C PHE A 167 -2.58 10.57 -14.21
N GLU A 168 -2.74 11.34 -15.29
CA GLU A 168 -3.77 12.40 -15.39
C GLU A 168 -5.19 11.82 -15.33
N GLN A 169 -5.45 10.71 -16.02
CA GLN A 169 -6.72 9.98 -15.92
C GLN A 169 -6.97 9.46 -14.50
N SER A 170 -5.94 8.88 -13.87
CA SER A 170 -5.99 8.43 -12.48
C SER A 170 -6.36 9.57 -11.54
N LEU A 171 -5.69 10.70 -11.71
CA LEU A 171 -5.95 11.90 -10.94
C LEU A 171 -7.40 12.39 -11.12
N SER A 172 -7.87 12.49 -12.37
CA SER A 172 -9.26 12.90 -12.65
C SER A 172 -10.27 11.97 -11.98
N ALA A 173 -10.10 10.66 -12.10
CA ALA A 173 -10.98 9.67 -11.49
C ALA A 173 -10.95 9.75 -9.95
N ALA A 174 -9.76 9.91 -9.36
CA ALA A 174 -9.59 10.05 -7.91
C ALA A 174 -10.25 11.34 -7.38
N THR A 175 -10.14 12.45 -8.11
CA THR A 175 -10.82 13.71 -7.76
C THR A 175 -12.34 13.57 -7.84
N SER A 176 -12.88 12.92 -8.88
CA SER A 176 -14.32 12.64 -8.97
C SER A 176 -14.82 11.75 -7.82
N ALA A 177 -14.01 10.77 -7.42
CA ALA A 177 -14.30 9.89 -6.28
C ALA A 177 -14.05 10.54 -4.91
N LYS A 178 -13.44 11.74 -4.87
CA LYS A 178 -12.96 12.41 -3.64
C LYS A 178 -11.99 11.54 -2.82
N ASP A 179 -11.24 10.67 -3.49
CA ASP A 179 -10.24 9.82 -2.88
C ASP A 179 -8.93 10.60 -2.73
N ILE A 180 -8.66 11.10 -1.52
CA ILE A 180 -7.49 11.93 -1.24
C ILE A 180 -6.18 11.14 -1.41
N ALA A 181 -6.16 9.87 -1.00
CA ALA A 181 -4.98 9.03 -1.09
C ALA A 181 -4.62 8.73 -2.55
N ALA A 182 -5.61 8.36 -3.37
CA ALA A 182 -5.40 8.13 -4.81
C ALA A 182 -5.02 9.43 -5.54
N GLN A 183 -5.59 10.57 -5.16
CA GLN A 183 -5.20 11.88 -5.70
C GLN A 183 -3.75 12.25 -5.40
N SER A 184 -3.26 11.95 -4.20
CA SER A 184 -1.86 12.16 -3.85
C SER A 184 -0.94 11.22 -4.64
N SER A 185 -1.26 9.92 -4.67
CA SER A 185 -0.48 8.91 -5.40
C SER A 185 -0.35 9.25 -6.89
N ALA A 186 -1.44 9.63 -7.55
CA ALA A 186 -1.42 10.03 -8.95
C ALA A 186 -0.53 11.26 -9.20
N ARG A 187 -0.54 12.24 -8.28
CA ARG A 187 0.32 13.43 -8.37
C ARG A 187 1.80 13.11 -8.16
N VAL A 188 2.11 12.25 -7.19
CA VAL A 188 3.48 11.77 -6.98
C VAL A 188 3.99 11.10 -8.26
N ASN A 189 3.19 10.21 -8.85
CA ASN A 189 3.56 9.53 -10.09
C ASN A 189 3.68 10.46 -11.29
N LEU A 190 2.80 11.45 -11.43
CA LEU A 190 2.93 12.53 -12.42
C LEU A 190 4.26 13.26 -12.27
N ALA A 191 4.61 13.66 -11.06
CA ALA A 191 5.86 14.36 -10.81
C ALA A 191 7.08 13.52 -11.18
N GLN A 192 7.08 12.22 -10.89
CA GLN A 192 8.15 11.33 -11.29
C GLN A 192 8.25 11.16 -12.81
N ALA A 193 7.12 11.12 -13.52
CA ALA A 193 7.11 11.12 -14.98
C ALA A 193 7.66 12.44 -15.54
N LEU A 194 7.22 13.58 -15.01
CA LEU A 194 7.68 14.92 -15.42
C LEU A 194 9.17 15.11 -15.20
N LEU A 195 9.73 14.64 -14.07
CA LEU A 195 11.18 14.62 -13.85
C LEU A 195 11.93 13.84 -14.94
N ARG A 196 11.43 12.67 -15.33
CA ARG A 196 12.02 11.87 -16.42
C ARG A 196 11.85 12.53 -17.80
N MET A 197 10.87 13.41 -17.93
CA MET A 197 10.67 14.26 -19.11
C MET A 197 11.43 15.60 -19.03
N ASN A 198 12.30 15.77 -18.03
CA ASN A 198 13.09 17.00 -17.80
C ASN A 198 12.23 18.25 -17.53
N ASP A 199 11.07 18.08 -16.88
CA ASP A 199 10.19 19.15 -16.37
C ASP A 199 10.16 19.15 -14.83
N PRO A 200 11.20 19.66 -14.16
CA PRO A 200 11.25 19.73 -12.71
C PRO A 200 10.28 20.76 -12.11
N ASP A 201 9.86 21.78 -12.86
CA ASP A 201 8.93 22.79 -12.36
C ASP A 201 7.49 22.24 -12.29
N GLY A 202 7.05 21.54 -13.33
CA GLY A 202 5.80 20.78 -13.29
C GLY A 202 5.81 19.72 -12.18
N ALA A 203 6.93 19.01 -12.01
CA ALA A 203 7.08 18.03 -10.93
C ALA A 203 6.92 18.67 -9.53
N LEU A 204 7.54 19.83 -9.27
CA LEU A 204 7.37 20.55 -8.00
C LEU A 204 5.92 20.95 -7.75
N ALA A 205 5.19 21.40 -8.78
CA ALA A 205 3.79 21.78 -8.63
C ALA A 205 2.92 20.59 -8.17
N HIS A 206 3.09 19.43 -8.81
CA HIS A 206 2.36 18.22 -8.42
C HIS A 206 2.76 17.70 -7.05
N LEU A 207 4.05 17.69 -6.71
CA LEU A 207 4.54 17.24 -5.39
C LEU A 207 4.07 18.14 -4.25
N LYS A 208 4.04 19.46 -4.45
CA LYS A 208 3.51 20.38 -3.42
C LYS A 208 2.02 20.13 -3.18
N ALA A 209 1.24 19.91 -4.23
CA ALA A 209 -0.17 19.57 -4.09
C ALA A 209 -0.37 18.19 -3.42
N ALA A 210 0.45 17.19 -3.75
CA ALA A 210 0.45 15.90 -3.07
C ALA A 210 0.78 16.04 -1.58
N LEU A 211 1.76 16.86 -1.23
CA LEU A 211 2.18 17.07 0.16
C LEU A 211 1.06 17.66 1.03
N GLU A 212 0.23 18.56 0.49
CA GLU A 212 -0.92 19.09 1.22
C GLU A 212 -2.01 18.01 1.44
N LEU A 213 -2.27 17.19 0.42
CA LEU A 213 -3.18 16.04 0.55
C LEU A 213 -2.67 15.01 1.57
N ASP A 214 -1.37 14.70 1.55
CA ASP A 214 -0.75 13.76 2.50
C ASP A 214 -0.84 14.27 3.94
N LYS A 215 -0.71 15.59 4.16
CA LYS A 215 -0.91 16.22 5.47
C LYS A 215 -2.37 16.18 5.91
N GLU A 216 -3.30 16.45 5.01
CA GLU A 216 -4.76 16.34 5.28
C GLU A 216 -5.12 14.91 5.72
N ALA A 217 -4.58 13.91 5.00
CA ALA A 217 -4.75 12.50 5.32
C ALA A 217 -3.91 12.03 6.52
N LYS A 218 -3.01 12.86 7.07
CA LYS A 218 -2.04 12.51 8.12
C LYS A 218 -1.20 11.28 7.77
N ALA A 219 -0.89 11.08 6.49
CA ALA A 219 -0.19 9.92 5.97
C ALA A 219 1.33 10.08 6.10
N ALA A 220 1.89 9.82 7.29
CA ALA A 220 3.31 10.05 7.60
C ALA A 220 4.28 9.43 6.57
N VAL A 221 4.01 8.20 6.14
CA VAL A 221 4.81 7.50 5.12
C VAL A 221 4.79 8.24 3.78
N ALA A 222 3.62 8.71 3.34
CA ALA A 222 3.47 9.47 2.10
C ALA A 222 4.12 10.86 2.22
N ILE A 223 3.96 11.55 3.34
CA ILE A 223 4.61 12.84 3.62
C ILE A 223 6.14 12.71 3.46
N GLY A 224 6.75 11.69 4.07
CA GLY A 224 8.19 11.47 3.99
C GLY A 224 8.67 11.21 2.56
N GLU A 225 7.94 10.42 1.78
CA GLU A 225 8.24 10.16 0.37
C GLU A 225 8.09 11.41 -0.50
N THR A 226 6.99 12.13 -0.35
CA THR A 226 6.74 13.36 -1.10
C THR A 226 7.82 14.41 -0.81
N LEU A 227 8.24 14.55 0.45
CA LEU A 227 9.37 15.43 0.82
C LEU A 227 10.69 14.99 0.18
N HIS A 228 11.00 13.69 0.17
CA HIS A 228 12.18 13.15 -0.50
C HIS A 228 12.17 13.49 -1.99
N LEU A 229 11.03 13.31 -2.65
CA LEU A 229 10.86 13.58 -4.07
C LEU A 229 10.97 15.09 -4.39
N ILE A 230 10.50 15.96 -3.50
CA ILE A 230 10.73 17.41 -3.63
C ILE A 230 12.23 17.70 -3.55
N GLY A 231 12.95 17.09 -2.59
CA GLY A 231 14.40 17.20 -2.50
C GLY A 231 15.12 16.77 -3.78
N ARG A 232 14.72 15.62 -4.34
CA ARG A 232 15.22 15.10 -5.63
C ARG A 232 14.94 16.04 -6.80
N THR A 233 13.80 16.72 -6.77
CA THR A 233 13.43 17.67 -7.81
C THR A 233 14.29 18.93 -7.75
N TYR A 234 14.57 19.46 -6.55
CA TYR A 234 15.50 20.56 -6.38
C TYR A 234 16.94 20.17 -6.76
N GLU A 235 17.37 18.95 -6.45
CA GLU A 235 18.65 18.42 -6.89
C GLU A 235 18.75 18.39 -8.43
N ALA A 236 17.70 17.96 -9.13
CA ALA A 236 17.65 17.99 -10.59
C ALA A 236 17.75 19.43 -11.15
N LYS A 237 17.26 20.43 -10.41
CA LYS A 237 17.44 21.86 -10.71
C LYS A 237 18.80 22.42 -10.30
N LYS A 238 19.68 21.61 -9.70
CA LYS A 238 20.97 22.01 -9.10
C LYS A 238 20.85 23.04 -7.97
N ASP A 239 19.65 23.14 -7.37
CA ASP A 239 19.39 23.94 -6.18
C ASP A 239 19.65 23.07 -4.94
N TYR A 240 20.93 22.91 -4.63
CA TYR A 240 21.36 21.99 -3.58
C TYR A 240 20.97 22.44 -2.18
N ASP A 241 20.73 23.73 -1.96
CA ASP A 241 20.25 24.25 -0.68
C ASP A 241 18.83 23.81 -0.39
N ASN A 242 17.91 23.99 -1.34
CA ASN A 242 16.56 23.49 -1.19
C ASN A 242 16.53 21.95 -1.17
N ALA A 243 17.34 21.28 -2.00
CA ALA A 243 17.43 19.82 -1.96
C ALA A 243 17.83 19.31 -0.56
N ALA A 244 18.89 19.88 0.04
CA ALA A 244 19.36 19.51 1.37
C ALA A 244 18.32 19.81 2.48
N TYR A 245 17.55 20.88 2.34
CA TYR A 245 16.47 21.22 3.26
C TYR A 245 15.37 20.14 3.21
N PHE A 246 14.89 19.79 2.02
CA PHE A 246 13.81 18.83 1.87
C PHE A 246 14.22 17.39 2.22
N TYR A 247 15.45 16.96 1.89
CA TYR A 247 15.96 15.66 2.32
C TYR A 247 16.07 15.55 3.84
N ARG A 248 16.46 16.62 4.55
CA ARG A 248 16.48 16.63 6.02
C ARG A 248 15.07 16.54 6.63
N ARG A 249 14.08 17.17 5.99
CA ARG A 249 12.68 17.05 6.43
C ARG A 249 12.11 15.66 6.18
N ALA A 250 12.41 15.07 5.02
CA ALA A 250 12.05 13.70 4.70
C ALA A 250 12.65 12.74 5.74
N LEU A 251 13.95 12.90 6.06
CA LEU A 251 14.64 12.12 7.09
C LEU A 251 13.95 12.20 8.45
N MET A 252 13.58 13.41 8.89
CA MET A 252 12.90 13.61 10.17
C MET A 252 11.56 12.86 10.23
N VAL A 253 10.76 12.93 9.16
CA VAL A 253 9.48 12.22 9.09
C VAL A 253 9.69 10.71 8.97
N ASN A 254 10.53 10.25 8.04
CA ASN A 254 10.78 8.84 7.80
C ASN A 254 11.43 8.13 9.00
N SER A 255 12.20 8.85 9.83
CA SER A 255 12.76 8.31 11.09
C SER A 255 11.71 7.93 12.13
N GLN A 256 10.49 8.46 11.99
CA GLN A 256 9.34 8.13 12.84
C GLN A 256 8.44 7.05 12.22
N THR A 257 8.81 6.52 11.05
CA THR A 257 8.07 5.48 10.34
C THR A 257 8.78 4.13 10.44
N GLY A 258 8.07 3.03 10.19
CA GLY A 258 8.65 1.68 10.11
C GLY A 258 9.53 1.43 8.87
N MET A 259 9.98 2.48 8.16
CA MET A 259 10.66 2.39 6.86
C MET A 259 12.15 2.77 6.94
N PRO A 260 13.04 1.88 7.44
CA PRO A 260 14.46 2.19 7.58
C PRO A 260 15.15 2.49 6.24
N GLY A 261 14.75 1.80 5.16
CA GLY A 261 15.31 2.04 3.83
C GLY A 261 15.07 3.46 3.30
N ARG A 262 13.94 4.09 3.66
CA ARG A 262 13.64 5.50 3.31
C ARG A 262 14.53 6.46 4.10
N THR A 263 14.70 6.19 5.39
CA THR A 263 15.60 6.95 6.28
C THR A 263 17.04 6.95 5.75
N ASP A 264 17.54 5.80 5.31
CA ASP A 264 18.91 5.70 4.78
C ASP A 264 19.05 6.38 3.42
N ALA A 265 18.04 6.26 2.54
CA ALA A 265 18.01 7.00 1.28
C ALA A 265 18.05 8.52 1.49
N ASP A 266 17.32 9.05 2.48
CA ASP A 266 17.33 10.48 2.81
C ASP A 266 18.68 10.95 3.33
N LYS A 267 19.34 10.16 4.20
CA LYS A 267 20.69 10.46 4.70
C LYS A 267 21.70 10.54 3.56
N ILE A 268 21.71 9.52 2.69
CA ILE A 268 22.62 9.44 1.55
C ILE A 268 22.38 10.63 0.61
N ALA A 269 21.12 10.93 0.31
CA ALA A 269 20.78 12.04 -0.58
C ALA A 269 21.17 13.40 0.03
N ALA A 270 20.92 13.62 1.32
CA ALA A 270 21.33 14.84 2.03
C ALA A 270 22.86 15.03 2.03
N GLN A 271 23.63 13.97 2.26
CA GLN A 271 25.10 14.01 2.21
C GLN A 271 25.60 14.30 0.79
N ARG A 272 25.00 13.66 -0.22
CA ARG A 272 25.35 13.87 -1.64
C ARG A 272 25.20 15.33 -2.05
N VAL A 273 24.05 15.96 -1.76
CA VAL A 273 23.83 17.36 -2.16
C VAL A 273 24.70 18.35 -1.39
N GLN A 274 25.10 18.03 -0.15
CA GLN A 274 26.08 18.84 0.59
C GLN A 274 27.46 18.81 -0.08
N ALA A 275 27.92 17.64 -0.53
CA ALA A 275 29.17 17.53 -1.26
C ALA A 275 29.13 18.30 -2.59
N LEU A 276 28.01 18.20 -3.33
CA LEU A 276 27.81 18.93 -4.58
C LEU A 276 27.82 20.45 -4.38
N ARG A 277 27.20 20.94 -3.30
CA ARG A 277 27.22 22.36 -2.91
C ARG A 277 28.65 22.84 -2.61
N ALA A 278 29.43 22.06 -1.86
CA ALA A 278 30.80 22.44 -1.50
C ALA A 278 31.76 22.52 -2.71
N GLY A 279 31.43 21.84 -3.82
CA GLY A 279 32.19 21.88 -5.07
C GLY A 279 31.79 23.01 -6.03
N GLN A 280 30.77 23.83 -5.71
CA GLN A 280 30.40 24.99 -6.53
C GLN A 280 31.25 26.21 -6.16
N PRO A 281 31.74 27.00 -7.15
CA PRO A 281 32.36 28.28 -6.86
C PRO A 281 31.36 29.20 -6.16
N GLN A 282 31.78 29.87 -5.08
CA GLN A 282 30.98 30.86 -4.35
C GLN A 282 30.82 32.16 -5.13
#